data_AF-A0A3L7XE94-F1
#
_entry.id   AF-A0A3L7XE94-F1
#
_cell.length_a   1.000
_cell.length_b   1.000
_cell.length_c   1.000
_cell.angle_alpha   90.00
_cell.angle_beta   90.00
_cell.angle_gamma   90.00
#
_symmetry.space_group_name_H-M   'P 1'
#
loop_
_entity.id
_entity.type
_entity.pdbx_description
1 polymer ?
#
loop_
_entity_poly.entity_id
_entity_poly.type
_entity_poly.pdbx_seq_one_letter_code
_entity_poly.pdbx_strand_id
1 'polypeptide(L)'
;MLQHRGSCGTAADVTLDLDVPVLDAACDGACWAAPAATVLRPGHRHRFAHLDANATDDLAACVRGECDEPQAGSGAGGLTARLGRTDGTLGDALAQGGYAAVALAATLSSSRMIEVIALADLIRRFDARALMAPVLRLDVTSSTIDTHLLGGDPHRVIEGVLLACIAGGSREVRLCIAPDAPGTASLIRALEDAHAAGILDGTALGGDAIDIEIVEALDGPSAASVETMCALTTVFDDPPPPTRLLALAGALPRPGVYEVPVGGAMTWAGVLAMAGVMLARVQALRVYPRTGAPRLIWSSHLDDSLDPAALGGEVVVLDWDADINPVRDSAGAH
;
A
#
# COMPACT_ATOMS: atom_id res chain seq x y z
N MET A 1 -19.66 -10.87 1.81
CA MET A 1 -18.35 -11.56 1.84
C MET A 1 -17.39 -10.76 0.98
N LEU A 2 -16.14 -10.63 1.40
CA LEU A 2 -15.09 -9.93 0.66
C LEU A 2 -14.20 -10.95 -0.05
N GLN A 3 -14.13 -10.93 -1.37
CA GLN A 3 -13.22 -11.76 -2.16
C GLN A 3 -11.98 -10.94 -2.51
N HIS A 4 -10.83 -11.26 -1.91
CA HIS A 4 -9.59 -10.57 -2.23
C HIS A 4 -9.01 -11.17 -3.51
N ARG A 5 -9.27 -10.53 -4.64
CA ARG A 5 -8.52 -10.81 -5.87
C ARG A 5 -7.10 -10.35 -5.64
N GLY A 6 -6.21 -11.29 -5.34
CA GLY A 6 -4.78 -10.98 -5.19
C GLY A 6 -4.29 -10.29 -6.47
N SER A 7 -3.65 -9.13 -6.34
CA SER A 7 -3.03 -8.42 -7.47
C SER A 7 -1.69 -9.05 -7.88
N CYS A 8 -1.32 -10.18 -7.28
CA CYS A 8 -0.03 -10.83 -7.43
C CYS A 8 -0.19 -12.36 -7.56
N GLY A 9 0.42 -12.92 -8.61
CA GLY A 9 0.46 -14.36 -8.90
C GLY A 9 -0.59 -14.84 -9.91
N THR A 10 -0.47 -16.10 -10.32
CA THR A 10 -1.43 -16.82 -11.20
C THR A 10 -2.69 -17.22 -10.43
N ALA A 11 -3.21 -16.35 -9.57
CA ALA A 11 -4.43 -16.61 -8.81
C ALA A 11 -5.53 -16.95 -9.82
N ALA A 12 -5.94 -18.22 -9.86
CA ALA A 12 -7.06 -18.64 -10.68
C ALA A 12 -8.28 -17.83 -10.23
N ASP A 13 -9.07 -17.33 -11.18
CA ASP A 13 -10.39 -16.76 -10.88
C ASP A 13 -11.23 -17.88 -10.25
N VAL A 14 -11.29 -17.90 -8.91
CA VAL A 14 -12.19 -18.79 -8.18
C VAL A 14 -13.56 -18.14 -8.23
N THR A 15 -14.48 -18.78 -8.94
CA THR A 15 -15.89 -18.40 -8.92
C THR A 15 -16.53 -18.99 -7.66
N LEU A 16 -16.99 -18.12 -6.77
CA LEU A 16 -17.65 -18.52 -5.54
C LEU A 16 -19.16 -18.47 -5.74
N ASP A 17 -19.81 -19.64 -5.69
CA ASP A 17 -21.27 -19.76 -5.76
C ASP A 17 -21.84 -19.86 -4.34
N LEU A 18 -22.25 -18.73 -3.78
CA LEU A 18 -22.72 -18.60 -2.41
C LEU A 18 -24.04 -17.84 -2.37
N ASP A 19 -24.95 -18.24 -1.47
CA ASP A 19 -26.24 -17.57 -1.22
C ASP A 19 -26.11 -16.22 -0.48
N VAL A 20 -24.99 -15.51 -0.64
CA VAL A 20 -24.72 -14.20 -0.05
C VAL A 20 -23.98 -13.29 -1.03
N PRO A 21 -24.08 -11.96 -0.89
CA PRO A 21 -23.31 -11.03 -1.71
C PRO A 21 -21.80 -11.29 -1.56
N VAL A 22 -21.14 -11.55 -2.70
CA VAL A 22 -19.68 -11.60 -2.84
C VAL A 22 -19.24 -10.28 -3.46
N LEU A 23 -18.42 -9.54 -2.73
CA LEU A 23 -17.85 -8.27 -3.16
C LEU A 23 -16.38 -8.51 -3.49
N ASP A 24 -15.95 -8.08 -4.67
CA ASP A 24 -14.52 -8.03 -4.97
C ASP A 24 -13.88 -6.99 -4.05
N ALA A 25 -13.04 -7.48 -3.14
CA ALA A 25 -12.39 -6.68 -2.13
C ALA A 25 -11.00 -6.27 -2.57
N ALA A 26 -10.57 -5.18 -1.95
CA ALA A 26 -9.30 -4.58 -2.24
C ALA A 26 -8.15 -5.51 -1.80
N CYS A 27 -6.99 -5.38 -2.46
CA CYS A 27 -5.81 -6.18 -2.15
C CYS A 27 -5.36 -5.99 -0.70
N ASP A 28 -4.89 -7.07 -0.06
CA ASP A 28 -4.44 -7.07 1.33
C ASP A 28 -2.91 -7.12 1.50
N GLY A 29 -2.16 -7.11 0.39
CA GLY A 29 -0.69 -7.17 0.38
C GLY A 29 -0.11 -8.53 0.74
N ALA A 30 -0.93 -9.52 1.11
CA ALA A 30 -0.51 -10.87 1.50
C ALA A 30 -0.49 -11.80 0.27
N CYS A 31 0.39 -11.51 -0.69
CA CYS A 31 0.51 -12.26 -1.95
C CYS A 31 0.63 -13.77 -1.75
N TRP A 32 1.35 -14.19 -0.72
CA TRP A 32 1.51 -15.59 -0.37
C TRP A 32 0.20 -16.31 -0.11
N ALA A 33 -0.84 -15.61 0.33
CA ALA A 33 -2.12 -16.19 0.70
C ALA A 33 -3.17 -16.14 -0.41
N ALA A 34 -2.84 -15.60 -1.59
CA ALA A 34 -3.77 -15.47 -2.71
C ALA A 34 -4.04 -16.82 -3.43
N PRO A 35 -5.24 -17.04 -4.00
CA PRO A 35 -6.46 -16.24 -3.85
C PRO A 35 -6.99 -16.33 -2.41
N ALA A 36 -7.56 -15.24 -1.89
CA ALA A 36 -8.03 -15.15 -0.51
C ALA A 36 -9.45 -14.58 -0.45
N ALA A 37 -10.17 -14.85 0.63
CA ALA A 37 -11.44 -14.19 0.88
C ALA A 37 -11.69 -14.03 2.38
N THR A 38 -12.43 -12.99 2.72
CA THR A 38 -12.82 -12.66 4.08
C THR A 38 -14.34 -12.72 4.21
N VAL A 39 -14.83 -13.60 5.07
CA VAL A 39 -16.24 -13.65 5.47
C VAL A 39 -16.46 -12.59 6.55
N LEU A 40 -17.37 -11.66 6.26
CA LEU A 40 -17.82 -10.63 7.20
C LEU A 40 -19.23 -10.94 7.69
N ARG A 41 -19.40 -10.91 9.01
CA ARG A 41 -20.68 -11.05 9.71
C ARG A 41 -20.72 -10.01 10.84
N PRO A 42 -21.89 -9.65 11.38
CA PRO A 42 -21.96 -8.74 12.53
C PRO A 42 -21.06 -9.24 13.68
N GLY A 43 -20.07 -8.43 14.05
CA GLY A 43 -19.09 -8.76 15.10
C GLY A 43 -18.06 -9.85 14.75
N HIS A 44 -18.03 -10.33 13.50
CA HIS A 44 -17.16 -11.44 13.11
C HIS A 44 -16.51 -11.21 11.74
N ARG A 45 -15.22 -11.54 11.67
CA ARG A 45 -14.41 -11.51 10.46
C ARG A 45 -13.49 -12.72 10.43
N HIS A 46 -13.58 -13.51 9.37
CA HIS A 46 -12.72 -14.67 9.17
C HIS A 46 -12.12 -14.66 7.78
N ARG A 47 -10.80 -14.80 7.68
CA ARG A 47 -10.06 -14.74 6.42
C ARG A 47 -9.54 -16.12 6.04
N PHE A 48 -9.86 -16.53 4.83
CA PHE A 48 -9.40 -17.72 4.15
C PHE A 48 -8.22 -17.37 3.23
N ALA A 49 -7.21 -18.21 3.23
CA ALA A 49 -6.03 -18.12 2.37
C ALA A 49 -5.98 -19.33 1.43
N HIS A 50 -5.31 -19.19 0.29
CA HIS A 50 -5.09 -20.28 -0.68
C HIS A 50 -6.38 -20.95 -1.13
N LEU A 51 -7.40 -20.15 -1.48
CA LEU A 51 -8.67 -20.67 -1.96
C LEU A 51 -8.44 -21.55 -3.21
N ASP A 52 -9.00 -22.74 -3.17
CA ASP A 52 -9.06 -23.66 -4.30
C ASP A 52 -10.51 -23.85 -4.76
N ALA A 53 -10.72 -24.73 -5.73
CA ALA A 53 -12.05 -25.01 -6.28
C ALA A 53 -13.04 -25.62 -5.27
N ASN A 54 -12.58 -26.11 -4.12
CA ASN A 54 -13.41 -26.73 -3.08
C ASN A 54 -13.70 -25.78 -1.92
N ALA A 55 -13.10 -24.58 -1.91
CA ALA A 55 -13.24 -23.65 -0.79
C ALA A 55 -14.67 -23.13 -0.56
N THR A 56 -15.57 -23.31 -1.52
CA THR A 56 -16.98 -22.87 -1.45
C THR A 56 -17.71 -23.46 -0.24
N ASP A 57 -17.48 -24.73 0.10
CA ASP A 57 -18.18 -25.38 1.23
C ASP A 57 -17.75 -24.79 2.59
N ASP A 58 -16.43 -24.59 2.77
CA ASP A 58 -15.86 -23.99 3.97
C ASP A 58 -16.28 -22.52 4.14
N LEU A 59 -16.33 -21.78 3.03
CA LEU A 59 -16.83 -20.42 2.98
C LEU A 59 -18.32 -20.35 3.32
N ALA A 60 -19.13 -21.24 2.76
CA ALA A 60 -20.57 -21.32 3.05
C ALA A 60 -20.82 -21.69 4.52
N ALA A 61 -20.05 -22.61 5.08
CA ALA A 61 -20.07 -22.96 6.50
C ALA A 61 -19.75 -21.73 7.36
N CYS A 62 -18.72 -20.97 7.00
CA CYS A 62 -18.34 -19.78 7.74
C CYS A 62 -19.37 -18.64 7.64
N VAL A 63 -20.03 -18.49 6.50
CA VAL A 63 -21.18 -17.58 6.33
C VAL A 63 -22.32 -17.94 7.27
N ARG A 64 -22.57 -19.23 7.52
CA ARG A 64 -23.55 -19.73 8.51
C ARG A 64 -23.05 -19.67 9.95
N GLY A 65 -21.77 -19.43 10.15
CA GLY A 65 -21.13 -19.35 11.46
C GLY A 65 -20.57 -20.63 12.02
N GLU A 66 -20.27 -21.57 11.14
CA GLU A 66 -19.71 -22.89 11.44
C GLU A 66 -18.17 -22.90 11.31
N CYS A 67 -17.50 -21.74 11.31
CA CYS A 67 -16.04 -21.61 11.26
C CYS A 67 -15.46 -21.14 12.60
N ASP A 68 -14.28 -21.65 12.94
CA ASP A 68 -13.52 -21.22 14.11
C ASP A 68 -13.12 -19.73 14.04
N GLU A 69 -12.71 -19.17 15.19
CA GLU A 69 -12.30 -17.78 15.34
C GLU A 69 -10.76 -17.54 15.35
N PRO A 70 -9.99 -17.88 14.30
CA PRO A 70 -8.68 -17.26 14.11
C PRO A 70 -8.84 -16.03 13.23
N GLN A 71 -8.71 -14.85 13.85
CA GLN A 71 -8.45 -13.61 13.12
C GLN A 71 -7.11 -13.75 12.36
N ALA A 72 -7.14 -13.73 11.03
CA ALA A 72 -5.92 -13.55 10.25
C ALA A 72 -5.69 -12.05 9.99
N GLY A 73 -4.52 -11.56 10.42
CA GLY A 73 -4.10 -10.15 10.28
C GLY A 73 -4.54 -9.27 11.45
N SER A 74 -3.59 -8.81 12.27
CA SER A 74 -3.85 -7.79 13.28
C SER A 74 -4.19 -6.45 12.63
N GLY A 75 -3.70 -6.17 11.41
CA GLY A 75 -3.81 -4.87 10.71
C GLY A 75 -3.73 -3.72 11.71
N ALA A 76 -2.72 -3.80 12.57
CA ALA A 76 -2.58 -2.94 13.74
C ALA A 76 -1.89 -1.65 13.30
N GLY A 77 -2.71 -0.61 13.07
CA GLY A 77 -2.25 0.74 12.75
C GLY A 77 -1.47 0.84 11.43
N GLY A 78 -1.05 2.06 11.07
CA GLY A 78 -0.08 2.22 10.00
C GLY A 78 -0.63 2.46 8.59
N LEU A 79 0.27 2.29 7.62
CA LEU A 79 0.03 2.45 6.19
C LEU A 79 -0.85 1.34 5.61
N THR A 80 -0.78 0.15 6.21
CA THR A 80 -1.51 -1.04 5.73
C THR A 80 -2.84 -1.27 6.46
N ALA A 81 -3.23 -0.39 7.38
CA ALA A 81 -4.36 -0.59 8.31
C ALA A 81 -5.71 -0.92 7.64
N ARG A 82 -5.93 -0.46 6.40
CA ARG A 82 -7.16 -0.66 5.63
C ARG A 82 -7.01 -1.68 4.47
N LEU A 83 -5.78 -2.08 4.13
CA LEU A 83 -5.56 -3.10 3.09
C LEU A 83 -6.24 -4.41 3.48
N GLY A 84 -6.99 -5.00 2.55
CA GLY A 84 -7.76 -6.22 2.80
C GLY A 84 -8.94 -6.07 3.76
N ARG A 85 -9.25 -4.84 4.19
CA ARG A 85 -10.43 -4.55 5.02
C ARG A 85 -11.47 -3.74 4.28
N THR A 86 -11.05 -2.99 3.26
CA THR A 86 -11.98 -2.27 2.40
C THR A 86 -12.44 -3.12 1.22
N ASP A 87 -13.68 -2.89 0.78
CA ASP A 87 -14.18 -3.33 -0.52
C ASP A 87 -13.78 -2.39 -1.67
N GLY A 88 -13.01 -1.35 -1.38
CA GLY A 88 -12.54 -0.36 -2.34
C GLY A 88 -13.57 0.72 -2.70
N THR A 89 -14.80 0.65 -2.19
CA THR A 89 -15.82 1.68 -2.42
C THR A 89 -15.65 2.89 -1.49
N LEU A 90 -16.14 4.05 -1.93
CA LEU A 90 -16.15 5.26 -1.09
C LEU A 90 -16.93 5.06 0.22
N GLY A 91 -18.08 4.36 0.16
CA GLY A 91 -18.93 4.14 1.33
C GLY A 91 -18.21 3.36 2.44
N ASP A 92 -17.51 2.29 2.08
CA ASP A 92 -16.74 1.49 3.03
C ASP A 92 -15.48 2.24 3.51
N ALA A 93 -14.79 2.96 2.62
CA ALA A 93 -13.66 3.81 2.99
C ALA A 93 -14.06 4.83 4.07
N LEU A 94 -15.19 5.53 3.90
CA LEU A 94 -15.74 6.46 4.88
C LEU A 94 -16.12 5.76 6.20
N ALA A 95 -16.77 4.59 6.13
CA ALA A 95 -17.13 3.81 7.31
C ALA A 95 -15.90 3.39 8.15
N GLN A 96 -14.74 3.26 7.52
CA GLN A 96 -13.46 2.94 8.14
C GLN A 96 -12.61 4.20 8.48
N GLY A 97 -13.23 5.39 8.46
CA GLY A 97 -12.59 6.64 8.84
C GLY A 97 -11.74 7.30 7.74
N GLY A 98 -11.85 6.83 6.49
CA GLY A 98 -11.27 7.52 5.34
C GLY A 98 -11.76 8.96 5.25
N TYR A 99 -10.88 9.85 4.78
CA TYR A 99 -11.09 11.30 4.66
C TYR A 99 -11.27 12.08 5.97
N ALA A 100 -11.27 11.44 7.14
CA ALA A 100 -11.35 12.12 8.42
C ALA A 100 -10.17 13.08 8.65
N ALA A 101 -8.97 12.69 8.20
CA ALA A 101 -7.79 13.54 8.28
C ALA A 101 -7.93 14.79 7.41
N VAL A 102 -8.53 14.67 6.21
CA VAL A 102 -8.79 15.80 5.31
C VAL A 102 -9.78 16.77 5.93
N ALA A 103 -10.89 16.27 6.48
CA ALA A 103 -11.89 17.11 7.14
C ALA A 103 -11.30 17.92 8.30
N LEU A 104 -10.39 17.32 9.09
CA LEU A 104 -9.65 18.04 10.12
C LEU A 104 -8.68 19.06 9.52
N ALA A 105 -7.88 18.65 8.54
CA ALA A 105 -6.88 19.49 7.88
C ALA A 105 -7.49 20.72 7.21
N ALA A 106 -8.69 20.61 6.65
CA ALA A 106 -9.42 21.72 6.03
C ALA A 106 -9.74 22.87 7.01
N THR A 107 -9.72 22.60 8.33
CA THR A 107 -9.91 23.62 9.37
C THR A 107 -8.61 24.31 9.80
N LEU A 108 -7.47 23.83 9.32
CA LEU A 108 -6.13 24.31 9.70
C LEU A 108 -5.55 25.22 8.61
N SER A 109 -4.63 26.11 9.00
CA SER A 109 -3.82 26.84 8.01
C SER A 109 -2.77 25.91 7.38
N SER A 110 -2.35 26.21 6.15
CA SER A 110 -1.25 25.47 5.49
C SER A 110 0.02 25.45 6.33
N SER A 111 0.35 26.55 7.02
CA SER A 111 1.49 26.60 7.95
C SER A 111 1.35 25.60 9.09
N ARG A 112 0.14 25.44 9.65
CA ARG A 112 -0.13 24.48 10.71
C ARG A 112 -0.05 23.04 10.20
N MET A 113 -0.49 22.79 8.97
CA MET A 113 -0.33 21.48 8.34
C MET A 113 1.14 21.11 8.13
N ILE A 114 1.97 22.06 7.68
CA ILE A 114 3.42 21.84 7.55
C ILE A 114 4.04 21.51 8.91
N GLU A 115 3.65 22.19 9.99
CA GLU A 115 4.11 21.87 11.35
C GLU A 115 3.73 20.45 11.78
N VAL A 116 2.49 20.03 11.53
CA VAL A 116 2.01 18.67 11.84
C VAL A 116 2.79 17.61 11.05
N ILE A 117 3.00 17.82 9.76
CA ILE A 117 3.78 16.91 8.90
C ILE A 117 5.25 16.82 9.36
N ALA A 118 5.83 17.94 9.79
CA ALA A 118 7.18 17.99 10.33
C ALA A 118 7.30 17.26 11.68
N LEU A 119 6.33 17.43 12.59
CA LEU A 119 6.27 16.72 13.87
C LEU A 119 6.10 15.21 13.69
N ALA A 120 5.37 14.80 12.64
CA ALA A 120 5.25 13.40 12.24
C ALA A 120 6.53 12.86 11.55
N ASP A 121 7.59 13.66 11.41
CA ASP A 121 8.87 13.27 10.76
C ASP A 121 8.67 12.75 9.31
N LEU A 122 7.57 13.10 8.64
CA LEU A 122 7.28 12.58 7.30
C LEU A 122 8.20 13.19 6.24
N ILE A 123 8.62 14.45 6.43
CA ILE A 123 9.54 15.13 5.50
C ILE A 123 10.84 14.34 5.34
N ARG A 124 11.39 13.84 6.46
CA ARG A 124 12.63 13.06 6.46
C ARG A 124 12.42 11.62 6.00
N ARG A 125 11.26 11.02 6.33
CA ARG A 125 10.96 9.61 6.03
C ARG A 125 10.52 9.35 4.58
N PHE A 126 9.93 10.32 3.90
CA PHE A 126 9.27 10.13 2.60
C PHE A 126 9.68 11.14 1.52
N ASP A 127 10.74 11.92 1.76
CA ASP A 127 11.20 13.02 0.89
C ASP A 127 10.06 13.93 0.40
N ALA A 128 9.34 14.51 1.36
CA ALA A 128 8.11 15.27 1.12
C ALA A 128 8.34 16.67 0.49
N ARG A 129 9.50 16.91 -0.13
CA ARG A 129 9.81 18.18 -0.82
C ARG A 129 8.88 18.45 -1.99
N ALA A 130 8.37 17.38 -2.64
CA ALA A 130 7.36 17.48 -3.69
C ALA A 130 6.05 18.14 -3.22
N LEU A 131 5.74 18.13 -1.91
CA LEU A 131 4.53 18.76 -1.37
C LEU A 131 4.56 20.29 -1.52
N MET A 132 5.75 20.89 -1.58
CA MET A 132 5.90 22.35 -1.68
C MET A 132 5.95 22.84 -3.13
N ALA A 133 5.74 21.94 -4.10
CA ALA A 133 5.71 22.31 -5.51
C ALA A 133 4.41 23.05 -5.85
N PRO A 134 4.46 24.05 -6.77
CA PRO A 134 3.25 24.76 -7.20
C PRO A 134 2.23 23.83 -7.87
N VAL A 135 2.72 22.77 -8.52
CA VAL A 135 1.92 21.67 -9.07
C VAL A 135 2.38 20.39 -8.37
N LEU A 136 1.47 19.75 -7.64
CA LEU A 136 1.74 18.47 -7.00
C LEU A 136 1.88 17.40 -8.09
N ARG A 137 2.97 16.64 -8.04
CA ARG A 137 3.24 15.56 -8.99
C ARG A 137 3.26 14.26 -8.22
N LEU A 138 2.48 13.28 -8.67
CA LEU A 138 2.46 11.95 -8.11
C LEU A 138 2.88 10.96 -9.19
N ASP A 139 3.99 10.28 -8.93
CA ASP A 139 4.45 9.20 -9.78
C ASP A 139 3.84 7.89 -9.28
N VAL A 140 2.86 7.41 -10.04
CA VAL A 140 2.19 6.13 -9.79
C VAL A 140 2.91 5.09 -10.63
N THR A 141 4.15 4.79 -10.23
CA THR A 141 4.94 3.71 -10.81
C THR A 141 4.25 2.38 -10.54
N SER A 142 4.36 1.41 -11.44
CA SER A 142 3.84 0.05 -11.24
C SER A 142 4.66 -0.77 -10.22
N SER A 143 5.27 -0.12 -9.23
CA SER A 143 5.98 -0.81 -8.17
C SER A 143 5.03 -1.74 -7.41
N THR A 144 5.58 -2.82 -6.84
CA THR A 144 4.80 -3.78 -6.06
C THR A 144 4.02 -3.09 -4.94
N ILE A 145 4.62 -2.12 -4.25
CA ILE A 145 3.96 -1.35 -3.19
C ILE A 145 2.82 -0.50 -3.74
N ASP A 146 3.06 0.26 -4.81
CA ASP A 146 2.05 1.15 -5.40
C ASP A 146 0.86 0.33 -5.90
N THR A 147 1.11 -0.81 -6.55
CA THR A 147 0.09 -1.78 -6.96
C THR A 147 -0.82 -2.19 -5.80
N HIS A 148 -0.23 -2.52 -4.65
CA HIS A 148 -0.98 -2.93 -3.47
C HIS A 148 -1.75 -1.78 -2.82
N LEU A 149 -1.21 -0.56 -2.82
CA LEU A 149 -1.90 0.61 -2.29
C LEU A 149 -3.07 1.02 -3.18
N LEU A 150 -2.90 1.04 -4.51
CA LEU A 150 -3.95 1.39 -5.47
C LEU A 150 -5.05 0.34 -5.54
N GLY A 151 -4.67 -0.95 -5.53
CA GLY A 151 -5.61 -2.05 -5.54
C GLY A 151 -6.25 -2.32 -4.17
N GLY A 152 -5.64 -1.86 -3.08
CA GLY A 152 -6.04 -2.15 -1.71
C GLY A 152 -6.78 -1.03 -0.98
N ASP A 153 -6.48 0.23 -1.30
CA ASP A 153 -7.17 1.39 -0.73
C ASP A 153 -6.93 2.65 -1.59
N PRO A 154 -7.55 2.74 -2.79
CA PRO A 154 -7.35 3.87 -3.68
C PRO A 154 -7.82 5.20 -3.07
N HIS A 155 -8.85 5.18 -2.22
CA HIS A 155 -9.33 6.37 -1.52
C HIS A 155 -8.31 6.94 -0.54
N ARG A 156 -7.46 6.10 0.08
CA ARG A 156 -6.32 6.58 0.89
C ARG A 156 -5.31 7.38 0.10
N VAL A 157 -5.07 6.98 -1.16
CA VAL A 157 -4.16 7.72 -2.05
C VAL A 157 -4.73 9.11 -2.33
N ILE A 158 -6.03 9.18 -2.64
CA ILE A 158 -6.74 10.44 -2.89
C ILE A 158 -6.78 11.32 -1.62
N GLU A 159 -7.04 10.72 -0.45
CA GLU A 159 -6.98 11.39 0.85
C GLU A 159 -5.60 12.04 1.08
N GLY A 160 -4.52 11.31 0.79
CA GLY A 160 -3.16 11.81 0.85
C GLY A 160 -2.88 12.97 -0.12
N VAL A 161 -3.40 12.89 -1.34
CA VAL A 161 -3.31 13.98 -2.34
C VAL A 161 -3.98 15.26 -1.82
N LEU A 162 -5.17 15.15 -1.24
CA LEU A 162 -5.87 16.30 -0.67
C LEU A 162 -5.08 16.92 0.49
N LEU A 163 -4.52 16.10 1.39
CA LEU A 163 -3.68 16.57 2.49
C LEU A 163 -2.40 17.26 1.99
N ALA A 164 -1.79 16.72 0.94
CA ALA A 164 -0.65 17.32 0.28
C ALA A 164 -0.98 18.70 -0.28
N CYS A 165 -2.12 18.83 -0.97
CA CYS A 165 -2.62 20.10 -1.51
C CYS A 165 -2.91 21.12 -0.39
N ILE A 166 -3.57 20.72 0.71
CA ILE A 166 -3.85 21.62 1.85
C ILE A 166 -2.54 22.12 2.48
N ALA A 167 -1.55 21.24 2.65
CA ALA A 167 -0.26 21.59 3.23
C ALA A 167 0.60 22.46 2.31
N GLY A 168 0.65 22.13 1.03
CA GLY A 168 1.48 22.80 0.02
C GLY A 168 0.86 24.03 -0.64
N GLY A 169 -0.46 24.18 -0.54
CA GLY A 169 -1.23 25.22 -1.23
C GLY A 169 -1.39 24.99 -2.74
N SER A 170 -1.00 23.82 -3.25
CA SER A 170 -1.20 23.47 -4.66
C SER A 170 -2.65 23.10 -4.92
N ARG A 171 -3.20 23.57 -6.04
CA ARG A 171 -4.55 23.23 -6.52
C ARG A 171 -4.53 22.42 -7.81
N GLU A 172 -3.34 22.21 -8.37
CA GLU A 172 -3.12 21.47 -9.61
C GLU A 172 -2.31 20.22 -9.28
N VAL A 173 -2.85 19.06 -9.64
CA VAL A 173 -2.22 17.76 -9.40
C VAL A 173 -2.03 17.07 -10.75
N ARG A 174 -0.80 16.62 -11.02
CA ARG A 174 -0.49 15.75 -12.16
C ARG A 174 -0.19 14.34 -11.67
N LEU A 175 -1.00 13.39 -12.14
CA LEU A 175 -0.84 11.96 -11.87
C LEU A 175 -0.26 11.29 -13.11
N CYS A 176 0.94 10.75 -13.01
CA CYS A 176 1.45 9.85 -14.05
C CYS A 176 1.12 8.42 -13.63
N ILE A 177 0.20 7.80 -14.35
CA ILE A 177 -0.28 6.45 -14.07
C ILE A 177 0.06 5.58 -15.26
N ALA A 178 0.75 4.46 -15.01
CA ALA A 178 0.95 3.45 -16.03
C ALA A 178 -0.43 2.84 -16.42
N PRO A 179 -0.86 2.94 -17.70
CA PRO A 179 -2.23 2.60 -18.10
C PRO A 179 -2.63 1.15 -17.76
N ASP A 180 -1.68 0.22 -17.88
CA ASP A 180 -1.89 -1.20 -17.63
C ASP A 180 -1.41 -1.66 -16.24
N ALA A 181 -1.03 -0.73 -15.37
CA ALA A 181 -0.59 -1.09 -14.03
C ALA A 181 -1.75 -1.67 -13.20
N PRO A 182 -1.51 -2.75 -12.45
CA PRO A 182 -2.51 -3.26 -11.53
C PRO A 182 -2.92 -2.19 -10.51
N GLY A 183 -4.24 -2.02 -10.30
CA GLY A 183 -4.80 -0.99 -9.42
C GLY A 183 -5.20 0.31 -10.12
N THR A 184 -4.77 0.58 -11.36
CA THR A 184 -5.15 1.79 -12.12
C THR A 184 -6.67 1.95 -12.25
N ALA A 185 -7.38 0.88 -12.63
CA ALA A 185 -8.83 0.92 -12.74
C ALA A 185 -9.53 1.21 -11.40
N SER A 186 -8.95 0.75 -10.29
CA SER A 186 -9.48 1.04 -8.95
C SER A 186 -9.26 2.50 -8.55
N LEU A 187 -8.10 3.07 -8.88
CA LEU A 187 -7.85 4.50 -8.66
C LEU A 187 -8.77 5.38 -9.51
N ILE A 188 -8.98 5.06 -10.80
CA ILE A 188 -9.88 5.82 -11.67
C ILE A 188 -11.31 5.85 -11.10
N ARG A 189 -11.85 4.69 -10.71
CA ARG A 189 -13.18 4.62 -10.06
C ARG A 189 -13.23 5.44 -8.77
N ALA A 190 -12.21 5.34 -7.93
CA ALA A 190 -12.17 6.11 -6.68
C ALA A 190 -12.10 7.63 -6.91
N LEU A 191 -11.43 8.08 -7.99
CA LEU A 191 -11.41 9.48 -8.41
C LEU A 191 -12.80 9.94 -8.87
N GLU A 192 -13.50 9.11 -9.66
CA GLU A 192 -14.88 9.37 -10.09
C GLU A 192 -15.83 9.47 -8.88
N ASP A 193 -15.74 8.52 -7.94
CA ASP A 193 -16.51 8.51 -6.70
C ASP A 193 -16.25 9.77 -5.86
N ALA A 194 -14.97 10.13 -5.67
CA ALA A 194 -14.59 11.32 -4.91
C ALA A 194 -15.06 12.62 -5.59
N HIS A 195 -15.03 12.68 -6.93
CA HIS A 195 -15.57 13.81 -7.68
C HIS A 195 -17.09 13.91 -7.50
N ALA A 196 -17.81 12.81 -7.72
CA ALA A 196 -19.27 12.76 -7.62
C ALA A 196 -19.78 13.08 -6.20
N ALA A 197 -19.00 12.74 -5.17
CA ALA A 197 -19.32 13.03 -3.78
C ALA A 197 -19.00 14.48 -3.34
N GLY A 198 -18.37 15.30 -4.20
CA GLY A 198 -17.95 16.66 -3.82
C GLY A 198 -16.73 16.71 -2.91
N ILE A 199 -15.90 15.66 -2.92
CA ILE A 199 -14.66 15.62 -2.13
C ILE A 199 -13.57 16.44 -2.82
N LEU A 200 -13.43 16.30 -4.14
CA LEU A 200 -12.37 16.99 -4.89
C LEU A 200 -12.65 18.49 -5.12
N ASP A 201 -13.92 18.90 -5.10
CA ASP A 201 -14.33 20.30 -5.22
C ASP A 201 -14.44 21.04 -3.88
N GLY A 202 -14.20 20.33 -2.76
CA GLY A 202 -14.25 20.85 -1.40
C GLY A 202 -15.67 21.03 -0.84
N THR A 203 -16.73 20.72 -1.59
CA THR A 203 -18.12 20.96 -1.13
C THR A 203 -18.58 19.99 -0.03
N ALA A 204 -17.98 18.80 0.06
CA ALA A 204 -18.32 17.78 1.06
C ALA A 204 -17.50 17.91 2.36
N LEU A 205 -16.21 18.22 2.26
CA LEU A 205 -15.27 18.18 3.39
C LEU A 205 -14.71 19.56 3.79
N GLY A 206 -14.99 20.60 2.99
CA GLY A 206 -14.32 21.90 3.07
C GLY A 206 -12.97 21.90 2.33
N GLY A 207 -12.34 23.07 2.27
CA GLY A 207 -11.11 23.30 1.53
C GLY A 207 -11.35 23.87 0.13
N ASP A 208 -10.25 24.06 -0.61
CA ASP A 208 -10.29 24.54 -1.99
C ASP A 208 -10.48 23.36 -2.96
N ALA A 209 -11.15 23.63 -4.09
CA ALA A 209 -11.21 22.68 -5.19
C ALA A 209 -9.80 22.38 -5.72
N ILE A 210 -9.55 21.10 -6.00
CA ILE A 210 -8.33 20.62 -6.64
C ILE A 210 -8.64 20.07 -8.03
N ASP A 211 -7.76 20.36 -8.98
CA ASP A 211 -7.81 19.83 -10.34
C ASP A 211 -6.77 18.71 -10.47
N ILE A 212 -7.22 17.55 -10.96
CA ILE A 212 -6.39 16.35 -11.10
C ILE A 212 -6.33 16.00 -12.58
N GLU A 213 -5.15 16.13 -13.17
CA GLU A 213 -4.86 15.75 -14.54
C GLU A 213 -4.05 14.46 -14.57
N ILE A 214 -4.54 13.45 -15.31
CA ILE A 214 -3.76 12.25 -15.60
C ILE A 214 -2.90 12.53 -16.84
N VAL A 215 -1.57 12.36 -16.70
CA VAL A 215 -0.58 12.63 -17.73
C VAL A 215 0.21 11.37 -18.10
N GLU A 216 0.74 11.32 -19.32
CA GLU A 216 1.55 10.18 -19.79
C GLU A 216 2.97 10.18 -19.18
N ALA A 217 3.48 11.35 -18.80
CA ALA A 217 4.79 11.51 -18.20
C ALA A 217 4.82 12.75 -17.30
N LEU A 218 5.56 12.67 -16.20
CA LEU A 218 5.82 13.82 -15.34
C LEU A 218 6.96 14.66 -15.90
N ASP A 219 6.77 15.97 -15.91
CA ASP A 219 7.81 16.96 -16.15
C ASP A 219 8.41 17.45 -14.82
N GLY A 220 9.67 17.89 -14.82
CA GLY A 220 10.27 18.59 -13.67
C GLY A 220 10.93 17.70 -12.60
N PRO A 221 11.48 18.31 -11.53
CA PRO A 221 12.56 17.72 -10.75
C PRO A 221 12.13 16.84 -9.56
N SER A 222 10.84 16.79 -9.18
CA SER A 222 10.40 16.03 -7.99
C SER A 222 8.94 15.59 -8.06
N ALA A 223 8.73 14.27 -8.01
CA ALA A 223 7.43 13.65 -7.85
C ALA A 223 7.33 12.98 -6.47
N ALA A 224 6.16 13.07 -5.84
CA ALA A 224 5.85 12.33 -4.63
C ALA A 224 5.56 10.86 -4.96
N SER A 225 5.67 9.99 -3.95
CA SER A 225 5.28 8.58 -4.06
C SER A 225 3.86 8.33 -3.56
N VAL A 226 3.22 7.26 -4.04
CA VAL A 226 1.94 6.78 -3.50
C VAL A 226 2.07 6.46 -2.01
N GLU A 227 3.17 5.84 -1.59
CA GLU A 227 3.47 5.58 -0.18
C GLU A 227 3.49 6.87 0.66
N THR A 228 4.09 7.96 0.13
CA THR A 228 4.09 9.29 0.77
C THR A 228 2.65 9.80 0.96
N MET A 229 1.79 9.66 -0.05
CA MET A 229 0.37 10.07 0.06
C MET A 229 -0.34 9.29 1.16
N CYS A 230 -0.18 7.96 1.18
CA CYS A 230 -0.77 7.12 2.21
C CYS A 230 -0.23 7.41 3.63
N ALA A 231 1.00 7.90 3.75
CA ALA A 231 1.58 8.31 5.02
C ALA A 231 1.05 9.65 5.53
N LEU A 232 0.62 10.56 4.63
CA LEU A 232 -0.01 11.80 5.06
C LEU A 232 -1.30 11.56 5.82
N THR A 233 -2.02 10.47 5.54
CA THR A 233 -3.29 10.16 6.23
C THR A 233 -3.11 9.77 7.69
N THR A 234 -1.88 9.56 8.18
CA THR A 234 -1.58 9.16 9.56
C THR A 234 -0.98 10.29 10.40
N VAL A 235 -0.89 11.51 9.85
CA VAL A 235 -0.22 12.64 10.51
C VAL A 235 -0.90 13.09 11.81
N PHE A 236 -2.16 12.74 11.99
CA PHE A 236 -2.93 13.05 13.19
C PHE A 236 -3.06 11.87 14.16
N ASP A 237 -2.46 10.72 13.85
CA ASP A 237 -2.40 9.59 14.78
C ASP A 237 -1.52 9.96 15.99
N ASP A 238 -1.77 9.36 17.15
CA ASP A 238 -1.04 9.64 18.39
C ASP A 238 -0.32 8.39 18.93
N PRO A 239 1.00 8.23 18.71
CA PRO A 239 1.83 8.98 17.76
C PRO A 239 1.64 8.49 16.31
N PRO A 240 2.06 9.28 15.29
CA PRO A 240 2.10 8.80 13.92
C PRO A 240 2.98 7.55 13.82
N PRO A 241 2.53 6.51 13.09
CA PRO A 241 3.23 5.25 13.01
C PRO A 241 4.63 5.47 12.40
N PRO A 242 5.72 5.11 13.11
CA PRO A 242 7.09 5.29 12.66
C PRO A 242 7.47 4.14 11.72
N THR A 243 6.70 3.93 10.66
CA THR A 243 6.82 2.78 9.76
C THR A 243 7.02 3.21 8.32
N ARG A 244 7.49 2.26 7.52
CA ARG A 244 7.57 2.30 6.06
C ARG A 244 7.25 0.94 5.47
N LEU A 245 7.00 0.88 4.18
CA LEU A 245 6.71 -0.34 3.45
C LEU A 245 7.98 -0.95 2.85
N LEU A 246 7.98 -2.27 2.73
CA LEU A 246 8.98 -3.05 2.01
C LEU A 246 8.29 -4.19 1.28
N ALA A 247 8.47 -4.29 -0.03
CA ALA A 247 7.99 -5.45 -0.79
C ALA A 247 9.03 -6.57 -0.75
N LEU A 248 8.63 -7.78 -0.35
CA LEU A 248 9.47 -8.96 -0.36
C LEU A 248 9.03 -9.97 -1.42
N ALA A 249 9.99 -10.44 -2.22
CA ALA A 249 9.79 -11.40 -3.30
C ALA A 249 10.96 -12.41 -3.37
N GLY A 250 10.88 -13.38 -4.27
CA GLY A 250 11.93 -14.39 -4.49
C GLY A 250 11.78 -15.66 -3.66
N ALA A 251 12.89 -16.19 -3.13
CA ALA A 251 12.95 -17.45 -2.40
C ALA A 251 12.49 -17.29 -0.93
N LEU A 252 11.20 -17.04 -0.72
CA LEU A 252 10.60 -16.90 0.61
C LEU A 252 9.21 -17.55 0.70
N PRO A 253 8.82 -18.07 1.88
CA PRO A 253 7.49 -18.67 2.06
C PRO A 253 6.35 -17.67 1.97
N ARG A 254 6.57 -16.43 2.40
CA ARG A 254 5.52 -15.40 2.46
C ARG A 254 5.89 -14.15 1.67
N PRO A 255 5.85 -14.15 0.32
CA PRO A 255 5.97 -12.92 -0.45
C PRO A 255 4.83 -11.93 -0.17
N GLY A 256 5.10 -10.64 -0.31
CA GLY A 256 4.11 -9.58 -0.13
C GLY A 256 4.69 -8.27 0.38
N VAL A 257 3.81 -7.36 0.77
CA VAL A 257 4.18 -6.05 1.34
C VAL A 257 4.19 -6.14 2.85
N TYR A 258 5.30 -5.70 3.44
CA TYR A 258 5.51 -5.67 4.87
C TYR A 258 5.64 -4.23 5.34
N GLU A 259 4.85 -3.89 6.36
CA GLU A 259 5.05 -2.66 7.10
C GLU A 259 6.10 -2.89 8.20
N VAL A 260 7.18 -2.12 8.15
CA VAL A 260 8.35 -2.28 9.01
C VAL A 260 8.64 -0.99 9.78
N PRO A 261 9.06 -1.06 11.05
CA PRO A 261 9.42 0.13 11.82
C PRO A 261 10.72 0.74 11.27
N VAL A 262 10.79 2.06 11.26
CA VAL A 262 12.00 2.82 10.91
C VAL A 262 12.80 3.18 12.16
N GLY A 263 14.06 3.63 11.97
CA GLY A 263 14.90 4.10 13.08
C GLY A 263 15.82 3.04 13.68
N GLY A 264 16.14 1.98 12.94
CA GLY A 264 17.16 0.98 13.32
C GLY A 264 16.68 -0.12 14.25
N ALA A 265 15.41 -0.10 14.67
CA ALA A 265 14.81 -1.12 15.54
C ALA A 265 14.61 -2.49 14.85
N MET A 266 14.69 -2.55 13.52
CA MET A 266 14.49 -3.76 12.72
C MET A 266 15.77 -4.11 11.97
N THR A 267 16.11 -5.40 11.90
CA THR A 267 17.22 -5.95 11.09
C THR A 267 16.67 -6.68 9.87
N TRP A 268 17.52 -6.96 8.88
CA TRP A 268 17.13 -7.79 7.73
C TRP A 268 16.64 -9.17 8.17
N ALA A 269 17.34 -9.82 9.10
CA ALA A 269 16.95 -11.09 9.71
C ALA A 269 15.56 -11.01 10.35
N GLY A 270 15.25 -9.92 11.05
CA GLY A 270 13.94 -9.69 11.66
C GLY A 270 12.82 -9.63 10.61
N VAL A 271 13.00 -8.87 9.54
CA VAL A 271 11.99 -8.80 8.47
C VAL A 271 11.82 -10.14 7.76
N LEU A 272 12.92 -10.82 7.43
CA LEU A 272 12.90 -12.14 6.80
C LEU A 272 12.20 -13.19 7.67
N ALA A 273 12.37 -13.11 8.99
CA ALA A 273 11.66 -13.99 9.93
C ALA A 273 10.15 -13.75 9.90
N MET A 274 9.67 -12.51 9.76
CA MET A 274 8.24 -12.22 9.57
C MET A 274 7.69 -12.91 8.31
N ALA A 275 8.51 -12.97 7.26
CA ALA A 275 8.18 -13.68 6.02
C ALA A 275 8.40 -15.20 6.07
N GLY A 276 8.78 -15.74 7.23
CA GLY A 276 9.00 -17.17 7.45
C GLY A 276 10.27 -17.72 6.81
N VAL A 277 11.21 -16.88 6.40
CA VAL A 277 12.43 -17.31 5.71
C VAL A 277 13.37 -18.03 6.67
N MET A 278 13.88 -19.18 6.25
CA MET A 278 14.97 -19.87 6.93
C MET A 278 16.31 -19.19 6.60
N LEU A 279 16.82 -18.36 7.51
CA LEU A 279 18.01 -17.52 7.26
C LEU A 279 19.24 -18.30 6.80
N ALA A 280 19.44 -19.53 7.28
CA ALA A 280 20.54 -20.40 6.88
C ALA A 280 20.54 -20.79 5.39
N ARG A 281 19.40 -20.60 4.70
CA ARG A 281 19.24 -20.82 3.27
C ARG A 281 19.39 -19.54 2.45
N VAL A 282 19.54 -18.37 3.07
CA VAL A 282 19.68 -17.12 2.32
C VAL A 282 21.14 -16.95 1.90
N GLN A 283 21.38 -16.79 0.60
CA GLN A 283 22.71 -16.42 0.10
C GLN A 283 22.92 -14.91 0.16
N ALA A 284 21.93 -14.17 -0.33
CA ALA A 284 21.92 -12.72 -0.39
C ALA A 284 20.50 -12.19 -0.59
N LEU A 285 20.34 -10.89 -0.39
CA LEU A 285 19.17 -10.11 -0.77
C LEU A 285 19.55 -9.19 -1.91
N ARG A 286 18.72 -9.13 -2.95
CA ARG A 286 18.83 -8.12 -3.99
C ARG A 286 17.81 -7.03 -3.74
N VAL A 287 18.31 -5.83 -3.46
CA VAL A 287 17.52 -4.66 -3.08
C VAL A 287 17.40 -3.75 -4.29
N TYR A 288 16.17 -3.46 -4.68
CA TYR A 288 15.77 -2.48 -5.68
C TYR A 288 15.20 -1.27 -4.94
N PRO A 289 16.03 -0.26 -4.62
CA PRO A 289 15.53 0.93 -3.95
C PRO A 289 14.61 1.71 -4.89
N ARG A 290 13.69 2.51 -4.32
CA ARG A 290 12.84 3.41 -5.13
C ARG A 290 13.67 4.41 -5.94
N THR A 291 14.79 4.86 -5.38
CA THR A 291 15.74 5.76 -6.04
C THR A 291 17.16 5.23 -5.91
N GLY A 292 17.90 5.21 -7.02
CA GLY A 292 19.29 4.75 -7.06
C GLY A 292 19.44 3.36 -7.70
N ALA A 293 20.67 2.84 -7.70
CA ALA A 293 20.99 1.57 -8.34
C ALA A 293 20.64 0.37 -7.44
N PRO A 294 20.23 -0.77 -8.03
CA PRO A 294 20.10 -2.03 -7.29
C PRO A 294 21.41 -2.44 -6.61
N ARG A 295 21.31 -3.15 -5.49
CA ARG A 295 22.47 -3.63 -4.72
C ARG A 295 22.21 -4.99 -4.07
N LEU A 296 23.30 -5.63 -3.66
CA LEU A 296 23.26 -6.90 -2.94
C LEU A 296 23.60 -6.70 -1.46
N ILE A 297 22.84 -7.37 -0.59
CA ILE A 297 23.13 -7.53 0.84
C ILE A 297 23.43 -9.01 1.06
N TRP A 298 24.67 -9.33 1.41
CA TRP A 298 25.09 -10.73 1.63
C TRP A 298 24.53 -11.28 2.93
N SER A 299 24.43 -12.61 3.04
CA SER A 299 23.93 -13.29 4.23
C SER A 299 24.66 -12.93 5.52
N SER A 300 25.94 -12.55 5.43
CA SER A 300 26.76 -12.07 6.56
C SER A 300 26.29 -10.73 7.14
N HIS A 301 25.42 -10.00 6.45
CA HIS A 301 24.90 -8.69 6.82
C HIS A 301 23.41 -8.75 7.22
N LEU A 302 22.84 -9.94 7.42
CA LEU A 302 21.42 -10.04 7.78
C LEU A 302 21.13 -9.55 9.20
N ASP A 303 22.11 -9.55 10.09
CA ASP A 303 21.97 -9.00 11.44
C ASP A 303 22.13 -7.47 11.49
N ASP A 304 22.53 -6.85 10.38
CA ASP A 304 22.62 -5.39 10.29
C ASP A 304 21.21 -4.77 10.32
N SER A 305 21.13 -3.55 10.88
CA SER A 305 19.90 -2.76 10.84
C SER A 305 19.42 -2.57 9.40
N LEU A 306 18.11 -2.63 9.23
CA LEU A 306 17.44 -2.44 7.95
C LEU A 306 17.84 -1.08 7.37
N ASP A 307 18.39 -1.11 6.15
CA ASP A 307 18.88 0.09 5.49
C ASP A 307 17.69 0.98 5.07
N PRO A 308 17.61 2.24 5.52
CA PRO A 308 16.54 3.15 5.17
C PRO A 308 16.34 3.34 3.65
N ALA A 309 17.40 3.24 2.85
CA ALA A 309 17.33 3.39 1.40
C ALA A 309 16.66 2.20 0.69
N ALA A 310 16.51 1.05 1.38
CA ALA A 310 15.76 -0.08 0.84
C ALA A 310 14.24 0.11 0.98
N LEU A 311 13.79 0.97 1.89
CA LEU A 311 12.38 1.15 2.20
C LEU A 311 11.64 1.81 1.03
N GLY A 312 10.39 1.42 0.80
CA GLY A 312 9.57 1.82 -0.37
C GLY A 312 10.02 1.21 -1.69
N GLY A 313 10.99 0.30 -1.64
CA GLY A 313 11.46 -0.48 -2.75
C GLY A 313 11.09 -1.97 -2.62
N GLU A 314 11.71 -2.77 -3.48
CA GLU A 314 11.52 -4.22 -3.54
C GLU A 314 12.80 -4.96 -3.14
N VAL A 315 12.64 -6.08 -2.43
CA VAL A 315 13.74 -6.93 -2.01
C VAL A 315 13.46 -8.36 -2.44
N VAL A 316 14.35 -8.88 -3.28
CA VAL A 316 14.30 -10.25 -3.77
C VAL A 316 15.26 -11.11 -2.95
N VAL A 317 14.71 -12.09 -2.23
CA VAL A 317 15.47 -13.08 -1.46
C VAL A 317 16.08 -14.10 -2.42
N LEU A 318 17.39 -14.31 -2.33
CA LEU A 318 18.14 -15.29 -3.13
C LEU A 318 18.52 -16.50 -2.24
N ASP A 319 18.13 -17.70 -2.65
CA ASP A 319 18.42 -18.96 -1.97
C ASP A 319 19.92 -19.33 -2.07
N TRP A 320 20.41 -20.24 -1.24
CA TRP A 320 21.84 -20.55 -1.04
C TRP A 320 22.55 -21.04 -2.32
N ASP A 321 21.80 -21.55 -3.28
CA ASP A 321 22.25 -22.09 -4.56
C ASP A 321 22.00 -21.16 -5.75
N ALA A 322 21.54 -19.92 -5.50
CA ALA A 322 21.28 -18.97 -6.56
C ALA A 322 22.58 -18.58 -7.30
N ASP A 323 22.50 -18.49 -8.63
CA ASP A 323 23.59 -17.96 -9.44
C ASP A 323 23.60 -16.43 -9.34
N ILE A 324 24.41 -15.90 -8.42
CA ILE A 324 24.65 -14.46 -8.26
C ILE A 324 25.76 -14.02 -9.21
N ASN A 325 25.55 -14.20 -10.51
CA ASN A 325 26.36 -13.50 -11.49
C ASN A 325 25.98 -12.00 -11.44
N PRO A 326 26.97 -11.08 -11.43
CA PRO A 326 26.70 -9.66 -11.52
C PRO A 326 26.17 -9.37 -12.93
N VAL A 327 24.87 -9.45 -13.11
CA VAL A 327 24.22 -8.96 -14.33
C VAL A 327 24.44 -7.46 -14.36
N ARG A 328 25.43 -7.04 -15.15
CA ARG A 328 25.48 -5.72 -15.78
C ARG A 328 24.13 -5.48 -16.45
N ASP A 329 23.46 -4.42 -16.02
CA ASP A 329 22.44 -3.65 -16.73
C ASP A 329 21.79 -4.34 -17.95
N SER A 330 20.57 -4.81 -17.77
CA SER A 330 19.53 -4.59 -18.78
C SER A 330 18.58 -3.53 -18.24
N ALA A 331 19.01 -2.28 -18.36
CA ALA A 331 18.07 -1.18 -18.52
C ALA A 331 17.24 -1.49 -19.78
N GLY A 332 15.92 -1.60 -19.62
CA GLY A 332 14.95 -1.73 -20.72
C GLY A 332 14.40 -3.14 -20.92
N ALA A 333 13.33 -3.49 -20.22
CA ALA A 333 12.19 -4.25 -20.75
C ALA A 333 11.06 -4.29 -19.71
N HIS A 334 9.92 -3.74 -20.11
CA HIS A 334 8.59 -3.71 -19.48
C HIS A 334 8.34 -2.55 -18.51
#